data_AF-A0A934A525-F1
#
_entry.id   AF-A0A934A525-F1
#
_cell.length_a   1.000
_cell.length_b   1.000
_cell.length_c   1.000
_cell.angle_alpha   90.00
_cell.angle_beta   90.00
_cell.angle_gamma   90.00
#
_symmetry.space_group_name_H-M   'P 1'
#
loop_
_entity.id
_entity.type
_entity.pdbx_description
1 polymer ?
#
loop_
_entity_poly.entity_id
_entity_poly.type
_entity_poly.pdbx_seq_one_letter_code
_entity_poly.pdbx_strand_id
1 'polypeptide(L)'
;MDKAQNDLTSHSVKKLNALTSLRFFAAAMIVLGHCHGVFEHTNKIAEIFALNQAVSFFFVLSGFILVYVYPTLNNPRDRGHFLLARVARIWPAHIASFLLLLILAPMTLHPTIRDSVPWIILANLFMVHSWIPLWNYFLSFNGVSWSISTEFFFYLCFPFLIYRWQQTWFKKLLFSFLLLLAIIAVVNAFQLPNEHWIAGLSLHALVYISPLARLFEFVMGMAIALAWRKTSHLISGNRITGSIMELAALALAVASTHYTPVLAYFPSTKIWCGEAGIYWITCSGSVIFFGLLIFVMALEQGWVSKILSWPFAVLLGEISYSVYLIHTILLRFYQHYRHVFSDIPGWILYTIYWILVLIISHLIWLFIERPIRRIIIGLWPKTPKYNSSQSEIDCNESVRRFPSLLHLLKAKSKWAVIFEILFVSSVSLMVISRIHQPLSLVSNSQAKESEDHAAWFVRGKTIFLWPIHNPDAMYGVNIDGIKIESDAFVVGATNDKPALGTSHTVQVPEGSESVLFIDLDAPAAGIFQAFWSIKEDYCENDSIKAPLEIGRNVIFLPIPLPAGQEYRLRIDPGTAPGKYRIRKIEIHATPSG
;
A
#
# COMPACT_ATOMS: atom_id res chain seq x y z
N MET A 1 8.48 -34.86 2.36
CA MET A 1 8.92 -33.46 2.27
C MET A 1 7.81 -32.56 1.67
N ASP A 2 6.53 -32.93 1.79
CA ASP A 2 5.43 -32.31 1.03
C ASP A 2 4.34 -31.67 1.90
N LYS A 3 4.69 -31.25 3.13
CA LYS A 3 3.77 -30.53 4.04
C LYS A 3 4.05 -29.04 4.17
N ALA A 4 5.04 -28.52 3.46
CA ALA A 4 5.49 -27.12 3.56
C ALA A 4 5.09 -26.23 2.36
N GLN A 5 4.45 -26.81 1.33
CA GLN A 5 4.16 -26.08 0.08
C GLN A 5 2.69 -25.59 -0.04
N ASN A 6 1.78 -26.07 0.82
CA ASN A 6 0.33 -25.82 0.69
C ASN A 6 -0.24 -24.66 1.55
N ASP A 7 0.60 -23.85 2.19
CA ASP A 7 0.16 -22.77 3.12
C ASP A 7 0.14 -21.34 2.53
N LEU A 8 0.33 -21.18 1.21
CA LEU A 8 0.56 -19.85 0.61
C LEU A 8 -0.68 -19.11 0.07
N THR A 9 -1.90 -19.59 0.34
CA THR A 9 -3.14 -18.91 -0.09
C THR A 9 -4.09 -18.63 1.08
N SER A 10 -3.67 -17.73 1.98
CA SER A 10 -4.51 -16.88 2.89
C SER A 10 -3.91 -16.63 4.28
N HIS A 11 -2.59 -16.71 4.47
CA HIS A 11 -2.00 -16.21 5.73
C HIS A 11 -2.26 -14.71 5.90
N SER A 12 -3.18 -14.36 6.80
CA SER A 12 -3.23 -13.04 7.40
C SER A 12 -1.87 -12.78 8.04
N VAL A 13 -1.08 -11.87 7.46
CA VAL A 13 0.22 -11.48 8.01
C VAL A 13 0.02 -11.11 9.49
N LYS A 14 0.70 -11.82 10.39
CA LYS A 14 0.57 -11.62 11.84
C LYS A 14 0.87 -10.15 12.15
N LYS A 15 -0.02 -9.50 12.90
CA LYS A 15 0.22 -8.12 13.33
C LYS A 15 1.30 -8.10 14.41
N LEU A 16 2.34 -7.30 14.20
CA LEU A 16 3.40 -7.06 15.19
C LEU A 16 2.93 -5.95 16.14
N ASN A 17 2.32 -6.35 17.25
CA ASN A 17 1.66 -5.43 18.17
C ASN A 17 2.70 -4.61 18.96
N ALA A 18 3.79 -5.24 19.40
CA ALA A 18 4.85 -4.56 20.12
C ALA A 18 5.46 -3.41 19.29
N LEU A 19 5.77 -3.67 18.00
CA LEU A 19 6.24 -2.64 17.07
C LEU A 19 5.20 -1.55 16.80
N THR A 20 3.91 -1.89 16.89
CA THR A 20 2.84 -0.89 16.76
C THR A 20 2.89 0.10 17.91
N SER A 21 2.98 -0.39 19.14
CA SER A 21 3.07 0.44 20.32
C SER A 21 4.36 1.25 20.39
N LEU A 22 5.50 0.72 19.94
CA LEU A 22 6.77 1.47 19.88
C LEU A 22 6.69 2.74 19.03
N ARG A 23 5.80 2.79 18.03
CA ARG A 23 5.55 4.02 17.25
C ARG A 23 5.07 5.17 18.13
N PHE A 24 4.30 4.89 19.18
CA PHE A 24 3.87 5.93 20.11
C PHE A 24 5.05 6.52 20.88
N PHE A 25 5.94 5.67 21.41
CA PHE A 25 7.12 6.14 22.16
C PHE A 25 8.06 6.96 21.26
N ALA A 26 8.28 6.51 20.02
CA ALA A 26 9.06 7.29 19.05
C ALA A 26 8.40 8.63 18.71
N ALA A 27 7.07 8.66 18.50
CA ALA A 27 6.35 9.91 18.31
C ALA A 27 6.48 10.81 19.55
N ALA A 28 6.37 10.24 20.76
CA ALA A 28 6.46 10.98 22.00
C ALA A 28 7.84 11.58 22.25
N MET A 29 8.92 10.90 21.85
CA MET A 29 10.27 11.48 21.83
C MET A 29 10.32 12.74 20.96
N ILE A 30 9.73 12.72 19.76
CA ILE A 30 9.67 13.90 18.90
C ILE A 30 8.86 15.04 19.54
N VAL A 31 7.70 14.72 20.14
CA VAL A 31 6.88 15.71 20.86
C VAL A 31 7.69 16.35 22.00
N LEU A 32 8.37 15.53 22.80
CA LEU A 32 9.26 15.99 23.87
C LEU A 32 10.35 16.91 23.35
N GLY A 33 10.99 16.55 22.23
CA GLY A 33 12.01 17.37 21.58
C GLY A 33 11.50 18.74 21.12
N HIS A 34 10.27 18.82 20.62
CA HIS A 34 9.67 20.12 20.24
C HIS A 34 9.16 20.93 21.44
N CYS A 35 8.88 20.27 22.57
CA CYS A 35 8.52 20.95 23.82
C CYS A 35 9.73 21.62 24.50
N HIS A 36 10.95 21.25 24.11
CA HIS A 36 12.19 21.88 24.58
C HIS A 36 12.17 23.40 24.34
N GLY A 37 12.53 24.18 25.35
CA GLY A 37 12.46 25.65 25.33
C GLY A 37 11.05 26.23 25.48
N VAL A 38 10.01 25.39 25.46
CA VAL A 38 8.61 25.81 25.66
C VAL A 38 8.15 25.48 27.07
N PHE A 39 8.40 24.24 27.51
CA PHE A 39 8.10 23.74 28.85
C PHE A 39 9.40 23.37 29.55
N GLU A 40 9.77 24.12 30.59
CA GLU A 40 11.08 24.00 31.27
C GLU A 40 11.41 22.58 31.75
N HIS A 41 10.42 21.82 32.20
CA HIS A 41 10.59 20.44 32.67
C HIS A 41 11.10 19.47 31.61
N THR A 42 10.98 19.80 30.31
CA THR A 42 11.44 18.95 29.21
C THR A 42 12.89 19.19 28.83
N ASN A 43 13.49 20.32 29.28
CA ASN A 43 14.78 20.79 28.76
C ASN A 43 15.91 19.78 29.02
N LYS A 44 16.05 19.33 30.27
CA LYS A 44 17.10 18.38 30.66
C LYS A 44 17.10 17.10 29.83
N ILE A 45 15.92 16.56 29.51
CA ILE A 45 15.82 15.31 28.75
C ILE A 45 16.25 15.53 27.30
N ALA A 46 15.81 16.62 26.67
CA ALA A 46 16.13 16.93 25.28
C ALA A 46 17.58 17.42 25.09
N GLU A 47 18.23 17.94 26.14
CA GLU A 47 19.66 18.26 26.15
C GLU A 47 20.53 17.00 26.28
N ILE A 48 20.08 16.00 27.04
CA ILE A 48 20.82 14.74 27.24
C ILE A 48 20.68 13.81 26.04
N PHE A 49 19.47 13.66 25.50
CA PHE A 49 19.18 12.70 24.43
C PHE A 49 18.83 13.41 23.14
N ALA A 50 19.41 12.99 22.01
CA ALA A 50 19.03 13.48 20.69
C ALA A 50 17.67 12.92 20.26
N LEU A 51 16.59 13.52 20.77
CA LEU A 51 15.21 13.05 20.57
C LEU A 51 14.76 13.11 19.10
N ASN A 52 15.35 13.99 18.30
CA ASN A 52 15.11 14.10 16.86
C ASN A 52 15.51 12.83 16.08
N GLN A 53 16.39 11.99 16.63
CA GLN A 53 16.75 10.69 16.02
C GLN A 53 15.57 9.72 15.97
N ALA A 54 14.49 9.94 16.74
CA ALA A 54 13.30 9.09 16.65
C ALA A 54 12.63 9.11 15.25
N VAL A 55 12.92 10.09 14.39
CA VAL A 55 12.52 10.06 12.97
C VAL A 55 13.22 8.90 12.24
N SER A 56 14.49 8.66 12.53
CA SER A 56 15.24 7.52 11.97
C SER A 56 14.63 6.18 12.37
N PHE A 57 14.12 6.05 13.60
CA PHE A 57 13.37 4.86 14.00
C PHE A 57 12.15 4.62 13.10
N PHE A 58 11.38 5.65 12.76
CA PHE A 58 10.24 5.52 11.86
C PHE A 58 10.65 5.07 10.45
N PHE A 59 11.75 5.59 9.91
CA PHE A 59 12.22 5.22 8.57
C PHE A 59 12.73 3.78 8.50
N VAL A 60 13.51 3.36 9.51
CA VAL A 60 13.95 1.95 9.63
C VAL A 60 12.73 1.03 9.82
N LEU A 61 11.78 1.41 10.68
CA LEU A 61 10.56 0.65 10.91
C LEU A 61 9.69 0.55 9.65
N SER A 62 9.60 1.62 8.86
CA SER A 62 8.84 1.64 7.60
C SER A 62 9.43 0.63 6.62
N GLY A 63 10.76 0.66 6.40
CA GLY A 63 11.45 -0.31 5.56
C GLY A 63 11.26 -1.75 6.01
N PHE A 64 11.36 -2.00 7.32
CA PHE A 64 11.15 -3.32 7.91
C PHE A 64 9.73 -3.84 7.65
N ILE A 65 8.71 -3.03 7.97
CA ILE A 65 7.30 -3.41 7.88
C ILE A 65 6.88 -3.62 6.44
N LEU A 66 7.39 -2.84 5.49
CA LEU A 66 7.04 -3.01 4.09
C LEU A 66 7.59 -4.33 3.52
N VAL A 67 8.82 -4.72 3.84
CA VAL A 67 9.34 -6.06 3.45
C VAL A 67 8.60 -7.18 4.16
N TYR A 68 8.20 -6.98 5.42
CA TYR A 68 7.45 -7.95 6.20
C TYR A 68 6.05 -8.23 5.62
N VAL A 69 5.33 -7.17 5.21
CA VAL A 69 3.96 -7.28 4.67
C VAL A 69 3.95 -7.57 3.17
N TYR A 70 4.88 -6.99 2.41
CA TYR A 70 4.98 -7.11 0.95
C TYR A 70 6.33 -7.70 0.56
N PRO A 71 6.55 -9.00 0.79
CA PRO A 71 7.83 -9.66 0.51
C PRO A 71 8.17 -9.68 -0.98
N THR A 72 7.16 -9.58 -1.84
CA THR A 72 7.26 -9.51 -3.30
C THR A 72 6.14 -8.61 -3.84
N LEU A 73 6.40 -7.93 -4.96
CA LEU A 73 5.43 -7.15 -5.72
C LEU A 73 5.62 -7.49 -7.21
N ASN A 74 5.02 -8.60 -7.64
CA ASN A 74 5.37 -9.24 -8.90
C ASN A 74 4.62 -8.68 -10.12
N ASN A 75 3.37 -8.23 -9.94
CA ASN A 75 2.55 -7.74 -11.04
C ASN A 75 2.26 -6.21 -10.89
N PRO A 76 1.87 -5.52 -11.97
CA PRO A 76 1.52 -4.09 -11.92
C PRO A 76 0.33 -3.76 -10.99
N ARG A 77 -0.65 -4.67 -10.90
CA ARG A 77 -1.84 -4.49 -10.08
C ARG A 77 -1.51 -4.43 -8.59
N ASP A 78 -0.66 -5.33 -8.11
CA ASP A 78 -0.20 -5.38 -6.72
C ASP A 78 0.60 -4.14 -6.37
N ARG A 79 1.41 -3.64 -7.30
CA ARG A 79 2.13 -2.36 -7.15
C ARG A 79 1.16 -1.18 -7.03
N GLY A 80 0.14 -1.13 -7.88
CA GLY A 80 -0.91 -0.10 -7.81
C GLY A 80 -1.70 -0.16 -6.50
N HIS A 81 -2.16 -1.35 -6.10
CA HIS A 81 -2.87 -1.54 -4.84
C HIS A 81 -2.00 -1.20 -3.64
N PHE A 82 -0.71 -1.58 -3.67
CA PHE A 82 0.27 -1.21 -2.66
C PHE A 82 0.36 0.32 -2.51
N LEU A 83 0.60 1.04 -3.61
CA LEU A 83 0.71 2.50 -3.59
C LEU A 83 -0.56 3.16 -3.08
N LEU A 84 -1.73 2.72 -3.55
CA LEU A 84 -3.01 3.23 -3.07
C LEU A 84 -3.19 2.98 -1.57
N ALA A 85 -2.91 1.77 -1.08
CA ALA A 85 -3.02 1.43 0.33
C ALA A 85 -2.05 2.23 1.21
N ARG A 86 -0.89 2.62 0.68
CA ARG A 86 0.07 3.50 1.34
C ARG A 86 -0.40 4.96 1.36
N VAL A 87 -0.87 5.50 0.23
CA VAL A 87 -1.44 6.86 0.18
C VAL A 87 -2.65 6.98 1.11
N ALA A 88 -3.55 5.99 1.09
CA ALA A 88 -4.71 5.91 1.97
C ALA A 88 -4.35 5.88 3.47
N ARG A 89 -3.12 5.48 3.81
CA ARG A 89 -2.63 5.41 5.20
C ARG A 89 -2.17 6.77 5.71
N ILE A 90 -1.49 7.57 4.89
CA ILE A 90 -0.80 8.80 5.33
C ILE A 90 -1.56 10.08 4.96
N TRP A 91 -2.17 10.11 3.77
CA TRP A 91 -2.74 11.32 3.19
C TRP A 91 -3.91 11.91 4.00
N PRO A 92 -4.89 11.12 4.51
CA PRO A 92 -6.05 11.69 5.21
C PRO A 92 -5.68 12.49 6.46
N ALA A 93 -4.76 11.97 7.27
CA ALA A 93 -4.32 12.65 8.49
C ALA A 93 -3.42 13.86 8.17
N HIS A 94 -2.57 13.78 7.14
CA HIS A 94 -1.79 14.92 6.66
C HIS A 94 -2.69 16.10 6.28
N ILE A 95 -3.69 15.87 5.42
CA ILE A 95 -4.65 16.90 5.00
C ILE A 95 -5.47 17.43 6.18
N ALA A 96 -5.93 16.56 7.09
CA ALA A 96 -6.63 17.02 8.28
C ALA A 96 -5.78 17.96 9.15
N SER A 97 -4.49 17.63 9.34
CA SER A 97 -3.57 18.48 10.08
C SER A 97 -3.29 19.80 9.36
N PHE A 98 -3.18 19.76 8.04
CA PHE A 98 -3.00 20.93 7.20
C PHE A 98 -4.19 21.89 7.35
N LEU A 99 -5.42 21.39 7.20
CA LEU A 99 -6.64 22.17 7.39
C LEU A 99 -6.77 22.71 8.81
N LEU A 100 -6.46 21.90 9.82
CA LEU A 100 -6.50 22.33 11.23
C LEU A 100 -5.54 23.49 11.48
N LEU A 101 -4.33 23.45 10.89
CA LEU A 101 -3.38 24.55 10.99
C LEU A 101 -3.96 25.84 10.38
N LEU A 102 -4.61 25.77 9.22
CA LEU A 102 -5.23 26.95 8.59
C LEU A 102 -6.33 27.58 9.46
N ILE A 103 -7.01 26.78 10.28
CA ILE A 103 -8.05 27.24 11.22
C ILE A 103 -7.44 27.86 12.47
N LEU A 104 -6.41 27.24 13.05
CA LEU A 104 -5.87 27.60 14.37
C LEU A 104 -4.75 28.64 14.32
N ALA A 105 -3.99 28.72 13.24
CA ALA A 105 -2.85 29.62 13.14
C ALA A 105 -3.22 30.88 12.34
N PRO A 106 -3.07 32.09 12.90
CA PRO A 106 -3.19 33.31 12.11
C PRO A 106 -2.08 33.32 11.06
N MET A 107 -2.44 33.15 9.79
CA MET A 107 -1.48 33.20 8.68
C MET A 107 -1.04 34.64 8.42
N THR A 108 -0.11 35.14 9.23
CA THR A 108 0.66 36.34 8.86
C THR A 108 1.74 35.92 7.87
N LEU A 109 1.37 35.84 6.59
CA LEU A 109 2.32 35.56 5.51
C LEU A 109 3.14 36.82 5.20
N HIS A 110 4.47 36.68 5.18
CA HIS A 110 5.36 37.75 4.72
C HIS A 110 5.10 38.07 3.23
N PRO A 111 5.09 39.34 2.78
CA PRO A 111 4.67 39.72 1.43
C PRO A 111 5.40 39.00 0.29
N THR A 112 6.70 38.73 0.45
CA THR A 112 7.54 38.01 -0.54
C THR A 112 7.20 36.52 -0.70
N ILE A 113 6.47 35.92 0.25
CA ILE A 113 6.04 34.52 0.18
C ILE A 113 4.76 34.39 -0.66
N ARG A 114 3.97 35.46 -0.75
CA ARG A 114 2.59 35.46 -1.29
C ARG A 114 2.49 34.90 -2.70
N ASP A 115 3.44 35.22 -3.58
CA ASP A 115 3.40 34.80 -4.99
C ASP A 115 3.76 33.32 -5.19
N SER A 116 4.52 32.73 -4.27
CA SER A 116 4.89 31.30 -4.31
C SER A 116 3.93 30.40 -3.52
N VAL A 117 2.97 30.97 -2.77
CA VAL A 117 2.02 30.22 -1.94
C VAL A 117 1.30 29.10 -2.72
N PRO A 118 0.78 29.33 -3.96
CA PRO A 118 0.08 28.27 -4.68
C PRO A 118 0.94 27.03 -4.91
N TRP A 119 2.20 27.20 -5.30
CA TRP A 119 3.14 26.10 -5.53
C TRP A 119 3.52 25.36 -4.25
N ILE A 120 3.67 26.10 -3.14
CA ILE A 120 3.95 25.50 -1.83
C ILE A 120 2.74 24.69 -1.33
N ILE A 121 1.51 25.18 -1.54
CA ILE A 121 0.29 24.44 -1.24
C ILE A 121 0.24 23.15 -2.05
N LEU A 122 0.45 23.22 -3.38
CA LEU A 122 0.48 22.03 -4.24
C LEU A 122 1.53 21.03 -3.78
N ALA A 123 2.74 21.49 -3.43
CA ALA A 123 3.79 20.63 -2.92
C ALA A 123 3.37 19.89 -1.62
N ASN A 124 2.64 20.56 -0.72
CA ASN A 124 2.11 19.93 0.49
C ASN A 124 0.96 18.95 0.20
N LEU A 125 0.05 19.30 -0.71
CA LEU A 125 -1.09 18.45 -1.08
C LEU A 125 -0.63 17.12 -1.71
N PHE A 126 0.42 17.19 -2.54
CA PHE A 126 1.05 16.02 -3.16
C PHE A 126 2.14 15.37 -2.30
N MET A 127 2.42 15.90 -1.10
CA MET A 127 3.46 15.41 -0.18
C MET A 127 4.85 15.31 -0.83
N VAL A 128 5.21 16.31 -1.65
CA VAL A 128 6.53 16.42 -2.33
C VAL A 128 7.37 17.59 -1.80
N HIS A 129 6.87 18.29 -0.77
CA HIS A 129 7.50 19.49 -0.23
C HIS A 129 8.86 19.25 0.44
N SER A 130 9.18 18.03 0.93
CA SER A 130 10.52 17.72 1.45
C SER A 130 11.55 17.40 0.35
N TRP A 131 11.09 17.20 -0.90
CA TRP A 131 11.96 16.85 -2.01
C TRP A 131 12.63 18.10 -2.61
N ILE A 132 12.01 19.25 -2.36
CA ILE A 132 12.51 20.56 -2.77
C ILE A 132 13.35 21.09 -1.59
N PRO A 133 14.69 21.19 -1.72
CA PRO A 133 15.57 21.48 -0.60
C PRO A 133 15.63 22.98 -0.28
N LEU A 134 14.46 23.63 -0.20
CA LEU A 134 14.27 25.04 0.10
C LEU A 134 13.36 25.19 1.32
N TRP A 135 13.79 26.00 2.29
CA TRP A 135 13.12 26.15 3.60
C TRP A 135 11.63 26.45 3.50
N ASN A 136 11.26 27.34 2.58
CA ASN A 136 9.89 27.75 2.32
C ASN A 136 9.01 26.63 1.75
N TYR A 137 9.59 25.51 1.32
CA TYR A 137 8.86 24.30 0.95
C TYR A 137 8.87 23.29 2.11
N PHE A 138 10.04 22.83 2.54
CA PHE A 138 10.09 21.66 3.41
C PHE A 138 9.64 21.90 4.86
N LEU A 139 9.70 23.15 5.37
CA LEU A 139 9.13 23.52 6.68
C LEU A 139 7.90 24.42 6.58
N SER A 140 7.27 24.47 5.40
CA SER A 140 6.02 25.19 5.19
C SER A 140 4.85 24.59 5.97
N PHE A 141 3.87 25.43 6.30
CA PHE A 141 2.64 25.04 6.99
C PHE A 141 2.94 24.16 8.22
N ASN A 142 2.58 22.88 8.16
CA ASN A 142 2.91 21.92 9.19
C ASN A 142 4.35 21.42 9.01
N GLY A 143 5.31 22.12 9.62
CA GLY A 143 6.73 21.85 9.41
C GLY A 143 7.12 20.39 9.66
N VAL A 144 6.58 19.73 10.68
CA VAL A 144 6.92 18.32 10.96
C VAL A 144 6.45 17.35 9.88
N SER A 145 5.56 17.75 8.97
CA SER A 145 5.10 16.90 7.86
C SER A 145 6.18 16.58 6.81
N TRP A 146 7.36 17.22 6.87
CA TRP A 146 8.48 16.90 5.97
C TRP A 146 8.84 15.41 5.98
N SER A 147 8.76 14.75 7.15
CA SER A 147 9.11 13.34 7.28
C SER A 147 8.10 12.42 6.58
N ILE A 148 6.84 12.87 6.48
CA ILE A 148 5.76 12.17 5.75
C ILE A 148 5.97 12.30 4.26
N SER A 149 6.39 13.48 3.78
CA SER A 149 6.78 13.68 2.39
C SER A 149 7.97 12.77 2.01
N THR A 150 8.92 12.60 2.94
CA THR A 150 10.02 11.65 2.80
C THR A 150 9.55 10.18 2.85
N GLU A 151 8.60 9.84 3.71
CA GLU A 151 8.02 8.49 3.74
C GLU A 151 7.26 8.17 2.45
N PHE A 152 6.54 9.13 1.88
CA PHE A 152 5.86 8.98 0.59
C PHE A 152 6.86 8.70 -0.54
N PHE A 153 8.02 9.37 -0.55
CA PHE A 153 9.11 9.06 -1.47
C PHE A 153 9.57 7.60 -1.34
N PHE A 154 9.74 7.08 -0.11
CA PHE A 154 10.10 5.68 0.09
C PHE A 154 9.04 4.72 -0.46
N TYR A 155 7.76 5.06 -0.34
CA TYR A 155 6.68 4.26 -0.92
C TYR A 155 6.77 4.20 -2.44
N LEU A 156 7.15 5.28 -3.10
CA LEU A 156 7.38 5.30 -4.55
C LEU A 156 8.63 4.49 -4.95
N CYS A 157 9.69 4.55 -4.15
CA CYS A 157 10.92 3.76 -4.40
C CYS A 157 10.74 2.26 -4.11
N PHE A 158 9.88 1.90 -3.15
CA PHE A 158 9.78 0.53 -2.63
C PHE A 158 9.53 -0.54 -3.71
N PRO A 159 8.63 -0.39 -4.69
CA PRO A 159 8.45 -1.36 -5.78
C PRO A 159 9.75 -1.68 -6.55
N PHE A 160 10.62 -0.69 -6.74
CA PHE A 160 11.92 -0.87 -7.40
C PHE A 160 12.96 -1.50 -6.46
N LEU A 161 12.93 -1.11 -5.18
CA LEU A 161 13.82 -1.64 -4.16
C LEU A 161 13.52 -3.11 -3.82
N ILE A 162 12.25 -3.52 -3.79
CA ILE A 162 11.85 -4.89 -3.47
C ILE A 162 12.09 -5.88 -4.63
N TYR A 163 12.17 -5.39 -5.87
CA TYR A 163 12.41 -6.23 -7.04
C TYR A 163 13.74 -7.00 -6.92
N ARG A 164 13.67 -8.34 -6.93
CA ARG A 164 14.82 -9.25 -6.69
C ARG A 164 15.60 -8.93 -5.42
N TRP A 165 14.90 -8.50 -4.35
CA TRP A 165 15.53 -8.07 -3.10
C TRP A 165 16.44 -9.14 -2.50
N GLN A 166 16.01 -10.40 -2.47
CA GLN A 166 16.78 -11.49 -1.86
C GLN A 166 18.20 -11.66 -2.46
N GLN A 167 18.36 -11.35 -3.75
CA GLN A 167 19.64 -11.46 -4.47
C GLN A 167 20.41 -10.13 -4.51
N THR A 168 19.72 -9.00 -4.39
CA THR A 168 20.31 -7.66 -4.66
C THR A 168 20.37 -6.75 -3.43
N TRP A 169 19.92 -7.22 -2.25
CA TRP A 169 19.84 -6.43 -1.03
C TRP A 169 21.15 -5.70 -0.69
N PHE A 170 22.29 -6.38 -0.80
CA PHE A 170 23.61 -5.82 -0.46
C PHE A 170 24.00 -4.70 -1.42
N LYS A 171 23.72 -4.86 -2.73
CA LYS A 171 24.00 -3.82 -3.74
C LYS A 171 23.15 -2.58 -3.50
N LYS A 172 21.87 -2.77 -3.17
CA LYS A 172 20.92 -1.68 -2.90
C LYS A 172 21.23 -0.97 -1.59
N LEU A 173 21.62 -1.72 -0.55
CA LEU A 173 22.08 -1.16 0.72
C LEU A 173 23.37 -0.35 0.52
N LEU A 174 24.37 -0.92 -0.16
CA LEU A 174 25.62 -0.23 -0.49
C LEU A 174 25.35 1.02 -1.33
N PHE A 175 24.50 0.94 -2.35
CA PHE A 175 24.11 2.10 -3.16
C PHE A 175 23.49 3.21 -2.31
N SER A 176 22.53 2.88 -1.44
CA SER A 176 21.90 3.88 -0.56
C SER A 176 22.90 4.52 0.42
N PHE A 177 23.88 3.75 0.89
CA PHE A 177 24.95 4.24 1.75
C PHE A 177 25.91 5.16 1.00
N LEU A 178 26.35 4.75 -0.21
CA LEU A 178 27.20 5.58 -1.06
C LEU A 178 26.51 6.87 -1.51
N LEU A 179 25.20 6.82 -1.76
CA LEU A 179 24.40 8.01 -2.06
C LEU A 179 24.41 9.00 -0.88
N LEU A 180 24.23 8.51 0.35
CA LEU A 180 24.35 9.33 1.56
C LEU A 180 25.75 9.95 1.67
N LEU A 181 26.81 9.15 1.49
CA LEU A 181 28.19 9.66 1.55
C LEU A 181 28.46 10.71 0.46
N ALA A 182 27.94 10.51 -0.75
CA ALA A 182 28.05 11.48 -1.84
C ALA A 182 27.36 12.81 -1.48
N ILE A 183 26.16 12.76 -0.89
CA ILE A 183 25.46 13.97 -0.43
C ILE A 183 26.28 14.69 0.65
N ILE A 184 26.80 13.96 1.65
CA ILE A 184 27.66 14.53 2.71
C ILE A 184 28.91 15.19 2.09
N ALA A 185 29.58 14.52 1.16
CA ALA A 185 30.75 15.06 0.47
C ALA A 185 30.41 16.34 -0.31
N VAL A 186 29.31 16.36 -1.06
CA VAL A 186 28.84 17.56 -1.79
C VAL A 186 28.58 18.71 -0.81
N VAL A 187 27.83 18.48 0.27
CA VAL A 187 27.49 19.52 1.26
C VAL A 187 28.74 20.09 1.91
N ASN A 188 29.72 19.24 2.26
CA ASN A 188 31.01 19.67 2.81
C ASN A 188 31.84 20.45 1.78
N ALA A 189 31.90 19.99 0.52
CA ALA A 189 32.69 20.64 -0.52
C ALA A 189 32.18 22.06 -0.84
N PHE A 190 30.86 22.25 -0.84
CA PHE A 190 30.23 23.57 -1.03
C PHE A 190 30.07 24.38 0.27
N GLN A 191 30.48 23.83 1.42
CA GLN A 191 30.41 24.48 2.73
C GLN A 191 29.01 25.06 3.03
N LEU A 192 27.96 24.29 2.71
CA LEU A 192 26.60 24.79 2.83
C LEU A 192 26.27 25.13 4.30
N PRO A 193 25.59 26.27 4.56
CA PRO A 193 25.31 26.71 5.91
C PRO A 193 24.34 25.77 6.61
N ASN A 194 24.46 25.68 7.93
CA ASN A 194 23.49 25.01 8.78
C ASN A 194 22.26 25.90 9.07
N GLU A 195 22.30 27.19 8.74
CA GLU A 195 21.21 28.12 9.02
C GLU A 195 19.98 27.83 8.15
N HIS A 196 18.86 27.58 8.82
CA HIS A 196 17.64 27.15 8.14
C HIS A 196 16.84 28.31 7.53
N TRP A 197 17.12 29.56 7.91
CA TRP A 197 16.31 30.74 7.59
C TRP A 197 16.81 31.56 6.40
N ILE A 198 18.00 31.26 5.90
CA ILE A 198 18.58 31.93 4.73
C ILE A 198 17.94 31.33 3.47
N ALA A 199 17.48 32.20 2.56
CA ALA A 199 16.97 31.78 1.27
C ALA A 199 18.09 31.07 0.48
N GLY A 200 18.03 29.73 0.40
CA GLY A 200 19.03 28.95 -0.32
C GLY A 200 19.10 27.48 0.10
N LEU A 201 20.06 26.78 -0.50
CA LEU A 201 20.38 25.39 -0.21
C LEU A 201 21.15 25.32 1.12
N SER A 202 20.69 24.47 2.04
CA SER A 202 21.33 24.31 3.35
C SER A 202 21.76 22.87 3.60
N LEU A 203 22.71 22.71 4.51
CA LEU A 203 23.11 21.41 5.05
C LEU A 203 21.92 20.67 5.64
N HIS A 204 21.05 21.36 6.38
CA HIS A 204 19.83 20.77 6.94
C HIS A 204 18.89 20.21 5.87
N ALA A 205 18.66 20.98 4.80
CA ALA A 205 17.79 20.58 3.71
C ALA A 205 18.29 19.29 3.02
N LEU A 206 19.59 19.20 2.73
CA LEU A 206 20.14 18.06 2.00
C LEU A 206 20.48 16.85 2.86
N VAL A 207 20.95 17.05 4.09
CA VAL A 207 21.46 15.94 4.94
C VAL A 207 20.35 15.35 5.82
N TYR A 208 19.44 16.18 6.32
CA TYR A 208 18.43 15.75 7.29
C TYR A 208 17.02 15.65 6.72
N ILE A 209 16.63 16.58 5.85
CA ILE A 209 15.27 16.63 5.31
C ILE A 209 15.12 15.78 4.04
N SER A 210 16.07 15.91 3.11
CA SER A 210 16.00 15.31 1.78
C SER A 210 15.77 13.80 1.82
N PRO A 211 14.75 13.27 1.11
CA PRO A 211 14.49 11.84 1.06
C PRO A 211 15.68 11.01 0.57
N LEU A 212 16.55 11.58 -0.27
CA LEU A 212 17.73 10.90 -0.81
C LEU A 212 18.75 10.56 0.29
N ALA A 213 19.01 11.50 1.20
CA ALA A 213 19.92 11.25 2.34
C ALA A 213 19.30 10.29 3.37
N ARG A 214 17.97 10.26 3.47
CA ARG A 214 17.23 9.40 4.40
C ARG A 214 16.99 7.98 3.85
N LEU A 215 17.22 7.77 2.56
CA LEU A 215 17.00 6.48 1.88
C LEU A 215 17.80 5.32 2.50
N PHE A 216 19.01 5.58 2.97
CA PHE A 216 19.86 4.56 3.61
C PHE A 216 19.17 3.90 4.81
N GLU A 217 18.49 4.68 5.65
CA GLU A 217 17.82 4.17 6.85
C GLU A 217 16.63 3.28 6.50
N PHE A 218 15.86 3.70 5.49
CA PHE A 218 14.75 2.90 4.98
C PHE A 218 15.25 1.56 4.43
N VAL A 219 16.31 1.57 3.60
CA VAL A 219 16.90 0.35 3.03
C VAL A 219 17.58 -0.51 4.11
N MET A 220 18.15 0.09 5.15
CA MET A 220 18.64 -0.62 6.33
C MET A 220 17.49 -1.39 7.01
N GLY A 221 16.34 -0.74 7.20
CA GLY A 221 15.11 -1.40 7.68
C GLY A 221 14.70 -2.59 6.83
N MET A 222 14.75 -2.46 5.50
CA MET A 222 14.49 -3.57 4.57
C MET A 222 15.48 -4.74 4.76
N ALA A 223 16.76 -4.43 4.99
CA ALA A 223 17.80 -5.43 5.21
C ALA A 223 17.60 -6.17 6.55
N ILE A 224 17.19 -5.44 7.59
CA ILE A 224 16.86 -6.02 8.90
C ILE A 224 15.66 -6.95 8.80
N ALA A 225 14.62 -6.60 8.02
CA ALA A 225 13.51 -7.50 7.78
C ALA A 225 13.92 -8.78 7.05
N LEU A 226 14.85 -8.67 6.08
CA LEU A 226 15.41 -9.86 5.42
C LEU A 226 16.20 -10.74 6.41
N ALA A 227 17.03 -10.12 7.25
CA ALA A 227 17.75 -10.84 8.31
C ALA A 227 16.77 -11.53 9.26
N TRP A 228 15.76 -10.82 9.74
CA TRP A 228 14.73 -11.33 10.64
C TRP A 228 13.98 -12.51 10.03
N ARG A 229 13.58 -12.44 8.76
CA ARG A 229 12.93 -13.57 8.06
C ARG A 229 13.83 -14.80 7.96
N LYS A 230 15.14 -14.61 7.80
CA LYS A 230 16.11 -15.71 7.68
C LYS A 230 16.51 -16.31 9.01
N THR A 231 16.50 -15.56 10.12
CA THR A 231 17.09 -16.01 11.39
C THR A 231 16.13 -16.08 12.56
N SER A 232 14.94 -15.47 12.49
CA SER A 232 13.99 -15.45 13.60
C SER A 232 13.59 -16.84 14.10
N HIS A 233 13.45 -17.82 13.19
CA HIS A 233 13.11 -19.20 13.56
C HIS A 233 14.25 -19.95 14.26
N LEU A 234 15.50 -19.49 14.10
CA LEU A 234 16.68 -20.04 14.79
C LEU A 234 16.80 -19.49 16.21
N ILE A 235 16.20 -18.34 16.47
CA ILE A 235 16.24 -17.65 17.75
C ILE A 235 15.00 -18.08 18.54
N SER A 236 15.16 -19.10 19.37
CA SER A 236 14.15 -19.50 20.34
C SER A 236 14.71 -19.37 21.75
N GLY A 237 14.01 -18.63 22.61
CA GLY A 237 14.35 -18.44 24.00
C GLY A 237 13.12 -18.58 24.88
N ASN A 238 13.35 -18.82 26.17
CA ASN A 238 12.28 -18.67 27.14
C ASN A 238 11.95 -17.17 27.32
N ARG A 239 10.84 -16.89 28.03
CA ARG A 239 10.37 -15.51 28.22
C ARG A 239 11.36 -14.61 28.98
N ILE A 240 12.26 -15.19 29.79
CA ILE A 240 13.31 -14.45 30.50
C ILE A 240 14.40 -14.01 29.51
N THR A 241 14.95 -14.93 28.73
CA THR A 241 15.95 -14.63 27.70
C THR A 241 15.41 -13.60 26.69
N GLY A 242 14.17 -13.77 26.24
CA GLY A 242 13.51 -12.78 25.39
C GLY A 242 13.41 -11.39 26.03
N SER A 243 13.07 -11.32 27.33
CA SER A 243 13.00 -10.04 28.05
C SER A 243 14.37 -9.38 28.22
N ILE A 244 15.43 -10.16 28.46
CA ILE A 244 16.80 -9.65 28.54
C ILE A 244 17.22 -9.06 27.20
N MET A 245 16.95 -9.77 26.09
CA MET A 245 17.23 -9.26 24.75
C MET A 245 16.47 -7.98 24.45
N GLU A 246 15.17 -7.92 24.77
CA GLU A 246 14.32 -6.74 24.57
C GLU A 246 14.83 -5.54 25.37
N LEU A 247 15.14 -5.73 26.66
CA LEU A 247 15.67 -4.67 27.53
C LEU A 247 17.06 -4.22 27.10
N ALA A 248 17.93 -5.14 26.69
CA ALA A 248 19.26 -4.80 26.17
C ALA A 248 19.17 -4.00 24.87
N ALA A 249 18.33 -4.42 23.93
CA ALA A 249 18.13 -3.69 22.68
C ALA A 249 17.51 -2.30 22.92
N LEU A 250 16.57 -2.18 23.87
CA LEU A 250 15.99 -0.90 24.27
C LEU A 250 17.04 0.01 24.93
N ALA A 251 17.82 -0.51 25.87
CA ALA A 251 18.88 0.24 26.54
C ALA A 251 19.95 0.73 25.55
N LEU A 252 20.36 -0.13 24.60
CA LEU A 252 21.30 0.26 23.55
C LEU A 252 20.73 1.34 22.63
N ALA A 253 19.46 1.24 22.23
CA ALA A 253 18.82 2.25 21.40
C ALA A 253 18.66 3.60 22.13
N VAL A 254 18.33 3.59 23.43
CA VAL A 254 18.26 4.82 24.23
C VAL A 254 19.67 5.40 24.43
N ALA A 255 20.64 4.59 24.83
CA ALA A 255 22.02 5.01 25.02
C ALA A 255 22.62 5.58 23.73
N SER A 256 22.34 5.00 22.57
CA SER A 256 22.86 5.51 21.29
C SER A 256 22.38 6.93 21.02
N THR A 257 21.14 7.30 21.36
CA THR A 257 20.66 8.68 21.18
C THR A 257 21.41 9.71 22.01
N HIS A 258 22.03 9.30 23.12
CA HIS A 258 22.92 10.15 23.91
C HIS A 258 24.35 10.15 23.36
N TYR A 259 24.89 8.97 23.04
CA TYR A 259 26.30 8.83 22.69
C TYR A 259 26.63 9.17 21.24
N THR A 260 25.73 9.01 20.26
CA THR A 260 26.10 9.35 18.87
C THR A 260 26.39 10.83 18.65
N PRO A 261 25.65 11.81 19.23
CA PRO A 261 26.06 13.21 19.18
C PRO A 261 27.42 13.44 19.85
N VAL A 262 27.65 12.85 21.03
CA VAL A 262 28.94 12.97 21.74
C VAL A 262 30.08 12.47 20.85
N LEU A 263 29.91 11.31 20.21
CA LEU A 263 30.86 10.73 19.25
C LEU A 263 31.04 11.61 17.99
N ALA A 264 29.96 12.25 17.52
CA ALA A 264 29.98 13.13 16.36
C ALA A 264 30.89 14.35 16.59
N TYR A 265 30.88 14.93 17.79
CA TYR A 265 31.65 16.12 18.13
C TYR A 265 33.10 15.84 18.57
N PHE A 266 33.57 14.59 18.55
CA PHE A 266 34.99 14.33 18.74
C PHE A 266 35.83 15.00 17.63
N PRO A 267 36.97 15.63 17.96
CA PRO A 267 37.80 16.34 16.97
C PRO A 267 38.22 15.46 15.79
N SER A 268 38.48 14.17 16.04
CA SER A 268 38.79 13.20 14.98
C SER A 268 37.65 13.05 13.99
N THR A 269 36.40 12.96 14.45
CA THR A 269 35.22 12.81 13.57
C THR A 269 35.09 13.96 12.58
N LYS A 270 35.40 15.19 13.01
CA LYS A 270 35.38 16.37 12.13
C LYS A 270 36.35 16.25 10.96
N ILE A 271 37.52 15.66 11.18
CA ILE A 271 38.56 15.46 10.14
C ILE A 271 38.08 14.49 9.06
N TRP A 272 37.42 13.39 9.45
CA TRP A 272 37.00 12.34 8.52
C TRP A 272 35.67 12.63 7.82
N CYS A 273 34.74 13.32 8.49
CA CYS A 273 33.34 13.41 8.05
C CYS A 273 32.85 14.83 7.75
N GLY A 274 33.60 15.87 8.13
CA GLY A 274 33.21 17.28 7.98
C GLY A 274 31.92 17.66 8.75
N GLU A 275 31.48 18.91 8.61
CA GLU A 275 30.28 19.43 9.31
C GLU A 275 29.00 18.68 8.92
N ALA A 276 28.83 18.34 7.64
CA ALA A 276 27.68 17.58 7.16
C ALA A 276 27.60 16.17 7.79
N GLY A 277 28.75 15.51 7.95
CA GLY A 277 28.81 14.18 8.55
C GLY A 277 28.53 14.21 10.05
N ILE A 278 29.09 15.19 10.78
CA ILE A 278 28.78 15.41 12.20
C ILE A 278 27.27 15.61 12.38
N TYR A 279 26.67 16.43 11.52
CA TYR A 279 25.24 16.71 11.57
C TYR A 279 24.39 15.46 11.34
N TRP A 280 24.75 14.65 10.32
CA TRP A 280 24.07 13.39 10.06
C TRP A 280 24.18 12.42 11.24
N ILE A 281 25.38 12.24 11.83
CA ILE A 281 25.59 11.34 12.98
C ILE A 281 24.77 11.81 14.20
N THR A 282 24.73 13.12 14.44
CA THR A 282 23.93 13.72 15.52
C THR A 282 22.44 13.47 15.33
N CYS A 283 21.94 13.58 14.10
CA CYS A 283 20.51 13.47 13.81
C CYS A 283 20.04 12.06 13.43
N SER A 284 20.95 11.12 13.15
CA SER A 284 20.61 9.84 12.51
C SER A 284 21.56 8.68 12.84
N GLY A 285 22.59 8.91 13.65
CA GLY A 285 23.59 7.90 13.97
C GLY A 285 23.06 6.63 14.65
N SER A 286 21.89 6.70 15.30
CA SER A 286 21.27 5.55 15.98
C SER A 286 20.62 4.52 15.05
N VAL A 287 20.70 4.68 13.73
CA VAL A 287 20.02 3.81 12.73
C VAL A 287 20.22 2.31 12.96
N ILE A 288 21.44 1.87 13.30
CA ILE A 288 21.75 0.45 13.53
C ILE A 288 21.11 -0.05 14.83
N PHE A 289 21.13 0.77 15.88
CA PHE A 289 20.56 0.42 17.19
C PHE A 289 19.03 0.38 17.15
N PHE A 290 18.39 1.30 16.42
CA PHE A 290 16.96 1.20 16.13
C PHE A 290 16.64 -0.04 15.31
N GLY A 291 17.51 -0.40 14.37
CA GLY A 291 17.39 -1.63 13.62
C GLY A 291 17.41 -2.90 14.48
N LEU A 292 18.37 -2.95 15.41
CA LEU A 292 18.46 -4.02 16.41
C LEU A 292 17.22 -4.07 17.31
N LEU A 293 16.76 -2.92 17.79
CA LEU A 293 15.52 -2.82 18.58
C LEU A 293 14.33 -3.38 17.79
N ILE A 294 14.14 -2.97 16.54
CA ILE A 294 13.05 -3.46 15.69
C ILE A 294 13.16 -4.97 15.48
N PHE A 295 14.36 -5.48 15.18
CA PHE A 295 14.61 -6.91 15.01
C PHE A 295 14.18 -7.72 16.23
N VAL A 296 14.65 -7.32 17.43
CA VAL A 296 14.38 -8.04 18.68
C VAL A 296 12.91 -7.95 19.06
N MET A 297 12.33 -6.76 18.98
CA MET A 297 10.92 -6.53 19.35
C MET A 297 9.94 -7.21 18.39
N ALA A 298 10.36 -7.50 17.15
CA ALA A 298 9.59 -8.29 16.19
C ALA A 298 9.52 -9.78 16.56
N LEU A 299 10.42 -10.30 17.40
CA LEU A 299 10.38 -11.69 17.87
C LEU A 299 9.21 -11.93 18.85
N GLU A 300 8.77 -10.90 19.58
CA GLU A 300 7.66 -10.94 20.56
C GLU A 300 7.79 -12.05 21.63
N GLN A 301 9.02 -12.31 22.11
CA GLN A 301 9.30 -13.42 23.03
C GLN A 301 9.27 -13.02 24.52
N GLY A 302 9.59 -11.78 24.86
CA GLY A 302 9.74 -11.31 26.24
C GLY A 302 8.48 -10.70 26.87
N TRP A 303 8.64 -10.21 28.09
CA TRP A 303 7.60 -9.49 28.84
C TRP A 303 7.41 -8.07 28.33
N VAL A 304 8.46 -7.42 27.80
CA VAL A 304 8.36 -6.04 27.29
C VAL A 304 7.44 -6.03 26.08
N SER A 305 7.64 -6.95 25.12
CA SER A 305 6.74 -7.11 23.98
C SER A 305 5.32 -7.51 24.39
N LYS A 306 5.14 -8.33 25.44
CA LYS A 306 3.82 -8.66 25.98
C LYS A 306 3.08 -7.44 26.54
N ILE A 307 3.76 -6.60 27.34
CA ILE A 307 3.19 -5.35 27.88
C ILE A 307 2.86 -4.39 26.73
N LEU A 308 3.77 -4.22 25.78
CA LEU A 308 3.54 -3.38 24.60
C LEU A 308 2.44 -3.93 23.69
N SER A 309 2.10 -5.21 23.78
CA SER A 309 0.98 -5.80 23.04
C SER A 309 -0.38 -5.60 23.72
N TRP A 310 -0.42 -4.93 24.88
CA TRP A 310 -1.68 -4.58 25.55
C TRP A 310 -2.54 -3.66 24.66
N PRO A 311 -3.87 -3.86 24.54
CA PRO A 311 -4.70 -3.12 23.59
C PRO A 311 -4.63 -1.59 23.71
N PHE A 312 -4.44 -1.07 24.93
CA PHE A 312 -4.26 0.37 25.14
C PHE A 312 -2.94 0.88 24.55
N ALA A 313 -1.82 0.17 24.77
CA ALA A 313 -0.54 0.51 24.16
C ALA A 313 -0.61 0.43 22.63
N VAL A 314 -1.30 -0.58 22.10
CA VAL A 314 -1.53 -0.72 20.65
C VAL A 314 -2.37 0.42 20.12
N LEU A 315 -3.41 0.87 20.84
CA LEU A 315 -4.22 2.03 20.46
C LEU A 315 -3.37 3.30 20.39
N LEU A 316 -2.51 3.55 21.38
CA LEU A 316 -1.57 4.67 21.35
C LEU A 316 -0.67 4.60 20.11
N GLY A 317 -0.19 3.40 19.77
CA GLY A 317 0.56 3.15 18.54
C GLY A 317 -0.25 3.33 17.25
N GLU A 318 -1.56 3.09 17.26
CA GLU A 318 -2.44 3.30 16.11
C GLU A 318 -2.74 4.77 15.85
N ILE A 319 -2.84 5.59 16.90
CA ILE A 319 -3.05 7.04 16.80
C ILE A 319 -1.74 7.84 16.70
N SER A 320 -0.58 7.19 16.83
CA SER A 320 0.73 7.88 16.91
C SER A 320 1.05 8.76 15.70
N TYR A 321 0.49 8.40 14.53
CA TYR A 321 0.64 9.19 13.32
C TYR A 321 -0.06 10.55 13.42
N SER A 322 -1.28 10.57 13.98
CA SER A 322 -2.00 11.82 14.26
C SER A 322 -1.33 12.61 15.39
N VAL A 323 -0.81 11.93 16.42
CA VAL A 323 -0.02 12.58 17.50
C VAL A 323 1.17 13.33 16.91
N TYR A 324 1.92 12.68 16.02
CA TYR A 324 3.05 13.29 15.32
C TYR A 324 2.64 14.51 14.49
N LEU A 325 1.48 14.51 13.84
CA LEU A 325 1.07 15.63 12.99
C LEU A 325 0.52 16.84 13.77
N ILE A 326 -0.14 16.60 14.91
CA ILE A 326 -0.92 17.61 15.61
C ILE A 326 -0.11 18.37 16.66
N HIS A 327 0.93 17.75 17.22
CA HIS A 327 1.65 18.29 18.37
C HIS A 327 2.21 19.70 18.14
N THR A 328 2.86 19.96 17.00
CA THR A 328 3.42 21.30 16.73
C THR A 328 2.35 22.34 16.41
N ILE A 329 1.20 21.94 15.89
CA ILE A 329 0.07 22.85 15.64
C ILE A 329 -0.44 23.39 16.98
N LEU A 330 -0.68 22.49 17.94
CA LEU A 330 -1.11 22.88 19.29
C LEU A 330 -0.02 23.64 20.04
N LEU A 331 1.24 23.25 19.86
CA LEU A 331 2.36 23.95 20.47
C LEU A 331 2.50 25.39 19.96
N ARG A 332 2.35 25.60 18.64
CA ARG A 332 2.36 26.94 18.02
C ARG A 332 1.18 27.79 18.50
N PHE A 333 -0.01 27.19 18.59
CA PHE A 333 -1.17 27.86 19.17
C PHE A 333 -0.88 28.30 20.61
N TYR A 334 -0.37 27.40 21.45
CA TYR A 334 0.03 27.73 22.82
C TYR A 334 1.07 28.85 22.88
N GLN A 335 2.14 28.78 22.06
CA GLN A 335 3.18 29.80 22.01
C GLN A 335 2.64 31.18 21.61
N HIS A 336 1.73 31.23 20.63
CA HIS A 336 1.12 32.49 20.18
C HIS A 336 0.27 33.15 21.29
N TYR A 337 -0.48 32.34 22.03
CA TYR A 337 -1.34 32.79 23.13
C TYR A 337 -0.70 32.63 24.53
N ARG A 338 0.64 32.52 24.60
CA ARG A 338 1.34 32.21 25.87
C ARG A 338 1.01 33.18 27.00
N HIS A 339 0.77 34.45 26.67
CA HIS A 339 0.39 35.50 27.62
C HIS A 339 -0.97 35.24 28.30
N VAL A 340 -1.90 34.54 27.65
CA VAL A 340 -3.22 34.19 28.22
C VAL A 340 -3.09 33.11 29.29
N PHE A 341 -2.02 32.32 29.24
CA PHE A 341 -1.79 31.17 30.12
C PHE A 341 -0.71 31.44 31.18
N SER A 342 -0.25 32.69 31.34
CA SER A 342 0.89 33.04 32.21
C SER A 342 0.72 32.63 33.66
N ASP A 343 -0.52 32.61 34.14
CA ASP A 343 -0.85 32.37 35.55
C ASP A 343 -0.96 30.88 35.88
N ILE A 344 -0.95 30.01 34.86
CA ILE A 344 -1.07 28.56 35.03
C ILE A 344 0.33 27.93 35.13
N PRO A 345 0.62 27.13 36.17
CA PRO A 345 1.89 26.43 36.29
C PRO A 345 2.24 25.61 35.04
N GLY A 346 3.50 25.69 34.60
CA GLY A 346 3.97 25.07 33.35
C GLY A 346 3.76 23.54 33.28
N TRP A 347 3.86 22.82 34.40
CA TRP A 347 3.59 21.38 34.45
C TRP A 347 2.10 21.06 34.21
N ILE A 348 1.18 21.89 34.69
CA ILE A 348 -0.27 21.72 34.44
C ILE A 348 -0.54 21.95 32.94
N LEU A 349 0.01 23.03 32.38
CA LEU A 349 -0.13 23.32 30.94
C LEU A 349 0.44 22.20 30.08
N TYR A 350 1.58 21.63 30.49
CA TYR A 350 2.20 20.49 29.81
C TYR A 350 1.32 19.23 29.87
N THR A 351 0.68 18.94 31.02
CA THR A 351 -0.29 17.84 31.15
C THR A 351 -1.52 18.07 30.28
N ILE A 352 -2.09 19.29 30.31
CA ILE A 352 -3.25 19.66 29.47
C ILE A 352 -2.88 19.53 27.99
N TYR A 353 -1.70 19.99 27.60
CA TYR A 353 -1.20 19.86 26.23
C TYR A 353 -1.18 18.41 25.76
N TRP A 354 -0.62 17.49 26.54
CA TRP A 354 -0.62 16.06 26.20
C TRP A 354 -2.02 15.46 26.08
N ILE A 355 -2.91 15.80 27.01
CA ILE A 355 -4.31 15.36 26.98
C ILE A 355 -4.97 15.84 25.67
N LEU A 356 -4.80 17.11 25.31
CA LEU A 356 -5.34 17.67 24.07
C LEU A 356 -4.75 17.02 22.82
N VAL A 357 -3.42 16.81 22.78
CA VAL A 357 -2.74 16.09 21.69
C VAL A 357 -3.36 14.71 21.52
N LEU A 358 -3.50 13.93 22.59
CA LEU A 358 -4.04 12.56 22.53
C LEU A 358 -5.52 12.54 22.13
N ILE A 359 -6.34 13.42 22.69
CA ILE A 359 -7.79 13.51 22.37
C ILE A 359 -7.96 13.89 20.90
N ILE A 360 -7.34 14.98 20.44
CA ILE A 360 -7.49 15.44 19.05
C ILE A 360 -6.94 14.39 18.07
N SER A 361 -5.81 13.75 18.41
CA SER A 361 -5.25 12.68 17.58
C SER A 361 -6.18 11.46 17.49
N HIS A 362 -6.83 11.09 18.60
CA HIS A 362 -7.81 10.02 18.61
C HIS A 362 -9.05 10.36 17.77
N LEU A 363 -9.55 11.61 17.86
CA LEU A 363 -10.69 12.08 17.06
C LEU A 363 -10.37 12.06 15.55
N ILE A 364 -9.20 12.58 15.13
CA ILE A 364 -8.76 12.54 13.73
C ILE A 364 -8.64 11.10 13.26
N TRP A 365 -8.02 10.24 14.06
CA TRP A 365 -7.86 8.84 13.71
C TRP A 365 -9.20 8.10 13.54
N LEU A 366 -10.16 8.35 14.45
CA LEU A 366 -11.47 7.70 14.46
C LEU A 366 -12.38 8.20 13.34
N PHE A 367 -12.45 9.52 13.14
CA PHE A 367 -13.42 10.16 12.25
C PHE A 367 -12.87 10.51 10.86
N ILE A 368 -11.55 10.52 10.68
CA ILE A 368 -10.92 10.90 9.40
C ILE A 368 -10.03 9.76 8.88
N GLU A 369 -8.97 9.39 9.61
CA GLU A 369 -7.97 8.44 9.11
C GLU A 369 -8.60 7.07 8.77
N ARG A 370 -9.28 6.44 9.74
CA ARG A 370 -9.90 5.13 9.56
C ARG A 370 -10.98 5.09 8.47
N PRO A 371 -11.99 5.99 8.47
CA PRO A 371 -13.06 5.93 7.47
C PRO A 371 -12.55 6.24 6.07
N ILE A 372 -11.76 7.30 5.88
CA ILE A 372 -11.25 7.67 4.56
C ILE A 372 -10.33 6.56 4.02
N ARG A 373 -9.47 5.98 4.87
CA ARG A 373 -8.64 4.84 4.46
C ARG A 373 -9.48 3.66 3.97
N ARG A 374 -10.57 3.32 4.68
CA ARG A 374 -11.48 2.24 4.28
C ARG A 374 -12.18 2.54 2.96
N ILE A 375 -12.60 3.79 2.76
CA ILE A 375 -13.23 4.24 1.51
C ILE A 375 -12.23 4.10 0.36
N ILE A 376 -11.04 4.69 0.47
CA ILE A 376 -10.02 4.66 -0.60
C ILE A 376 -9.66 3.22 -0.98
N ILE A 377 -9.42 2.35 0.01
CA ILE A 377 -9.10 0.94 -0.24
C ILE A 377 -10.31 0.19 -0.82
N GLY A 378 -11.52 0.52 -0.38
CA GLY A 378 -12.76 -0.11 -0.86
C GLY A 378 -13.10 0.22 -2.32
N LEU A 379 -12.61 1.34 -2.84
CA LEU A 379 -12.74 1.72 -4.26
C LEU A 379 -11.85 0.88 -5.18
N TRP A 380 -10.85 0.16 -4.65
CA TRP A 380 -9.99 -0.68 -5.49
C TRP A 380 -10.77 -1.89 -6.03
N PRO A 381 -10.77 -2.14 -7.36
CA PRO A 381 -11.49 -3.27 -7.94
C PRO A 381 -11.02 -4.58 -7.32
N LYS A 382 -11.91 -5.30 -6.64
CA LYS A 382 -11.62 -6.63 -6.12
C LYS A 382 -11.44 -7.57 -7.31
N THR A 383 -10.47 -8.47 -7.24
CA THR A 383 -10.47 -9.64 -8.12
C THR A 383 -11.80 -10.37 -7.90
N PRO A 384 -12.55 -10.76 -8.94
CA PRO A 384 -13.63 -11.71 -8.76
C PRO A 384 -13.02 -12.95 -8.10
N LYS A 385 -13.41 -13.21 -6.85
CA LYS A 385 -13.11 -14.49 -6.23
C LYS A 385 -13.99 -15.50 -6.92
N TYR A 386 -13.39 -16.46 -7.63
CA TYR A 386 -14.10 -17.67 -8.01
C TYR A 386 -14.41 -18.44 -6.72
N ASN A 387 -15.63 -18.33 -6.22
CA ASN A 387 -16.09 -19.12 -5.08
C ASN A 387 -16.47 -20.50 -5.60
N SER A 388 -15.60 -21.49 -5.40
CA SER A 388 -15.89 -22.91 -5.66
C SER A 388 -16.80 -23.57 -4.60
N SER A 389 -17.55 -22.78 -3.82
CA SER A 389 -18.33 -23.26 -2.66
C SER A 389 -19.76 -22.71 -2.56
N GLN A 390 -20.41 -22.41 -3.69
CA GLN A 390 -21.85 -22.17 -3.74
C GLN A 390 -22.52 -23.14 -4.72
N SER A 391 -22.57 -24.42 -4.34
CA SER A 391 -23.46 -25.41 -4.95
C SER A 391 -24.15 -26.30 -3.92
N GLU A 392 -24.39 -25.78 -2.72
CA GLU A 392 -25.40 -26.35 -1.82
C GLU A 392 -26.57 -25.38 -1.75
N ILE A 393 -27.66 -25.86 -2.33
CA ILE A 393 -28.97 -25.25 -2.34
C ILE A 393 -29.50 -25.32 -0.91
N ASP A 394 -29.45 -24.21 -0.17
CA ASP A 394 -30.18 -24.09 1.07
C ASP A 394 -31.62 -23.63 0.75
N CYS A 395 -32.45 -24.62 0.41
CA CYS A 395 -33.90 -24.49 0.38
C CYS A 395 -34.41 -24.53 1.82
N ASN A 396 -34.28 -23.43 2.57
CA ASN A 396 -35.15 -23.02 3.68
C ASN A 396 -34.50 -21.92 4.52
N GLU A 397 -34.75 -20.65 4.17
CA GLU A 397 -35.07 -19.58 5.13
C GLU A 397 -35.26 -18.26 4.35
N SER A 398 -36.40 -18.16 3.67
CA SER A 398 -37.06 -16.88 3.56
C SER A 398 -37.51 -16.44 4.96
N VAL A 399 -37.30 -15.17 5.30
CA VAL A 399 -37.69 -14.47 6.55
C VAL A 399 -36.54 -14.31 7.57
N ARG A 400 -35.62 -13.39 7.28
CA ARG A 400 -35.17 -12.34 8.24
C ARG A 400 -34.55 -11.18 7.47
N ARG A 401 -35.38 -10.16 7.24
CA ARG A 401 -34.97 -8.85 6.70
C ARG A 401 -33.99 -8.18 7.66
N PHE A 402 -32.81 -7.82 7.17
CA PHE A 402 -31.99 -6.78 7.79
C PHE A 402 -32.73 -5.44 7.73
N PRO A 403 -32.85 -4.70 8.85
CA PRO A 403 -33.28 -3.31 8.80
C PRO A 403 -32.21 -2.48 8.08
N SER A 404 -32.70 -1.71 7.12
CA SER A 404 -31.98 -0.74 6.31
C SER A 404 -31.02 0.17 7.13
N LEU A 405 -29.74 0.17 6.76
CA LEU A 405 -28.77 1.21 7.11
C LEU A 405 -29.18 2.62 6.61
N LEU A 406 -30.23 2.70 5.78
CA LEU A 406 -30.88 3.95 5.37
C LEU A 406 -31.68 4.65 6.48
N HIS A 407 -31.92 4.03 7.64
CA HIS A 407 -32.64 4.68 8.74
C HIS A 407 -31.74 5.43 9.74
N LEU A 408 -30.41 5.30 9.64
CA LEU A 408 -29.43 6.08 10.42
C LEU A 408 -28.87 7.31 9.66
N LEU A 409 -29.22 7.46 8.38
CA LEU A 409 -28.87 8.62 7.54
C LEU A 409 -30.01 9.64 7.38
N LYS A 410 -31.17 9.43 8.02
CA LYS A 410 -32.28 10.39 8.03
C LYS A 410 -32.22 11.44 9.15
N ALA A 411 -31.06 11.59 9.81
CA ALA A 411 -30.86 12.60 10.85
C ALA A 411 -29.59 13.44 10.65
N LYS A 412 -29.26 13.86 9.41
CA LYS A 412 -28.25 14.91 9.18
C LYS A 412 -28.53 15.71 7.90
N SER A 413 -29.26 16.82 8.02
CA SER A 413 -29.34 17.88 6.99
C SER A 413 -28.91 19.26 7.52
N LYS A 414 -27.86 19.31 8.37
CA LYS A 414 -27.24 20.59 8.79
C LYS A 414 -25.72 20.64 8.67
N TRP A 415 -25.03 19.52 8.41
CA TRP A 415 -23.56 19.50 8.30
C TRP A 415 -23.02 19.44 6.86
N ALA A 416 -23.81 18.96 5.88
CA ALA A 416 -23.44 19.03 4.46
C ALA A 416 -23.43 20.49 3.96
N VAL A 417 -24.34 21.31 4.47
CA VAL A 417 -24.42 22.75 4.18
C VAL A 417 -23.22 23.51 4.76
N ILE A 418 -22.64 23.09 5.89
CA ILE A 418 -21.41 23.71 6.44
C ILE A 418 -20.18 23.33 5.60
N PHE A 419 -20.15 22.11 5.05
CA PHE A 419 -19.07 21.68 4.16
C PHE A 419 -19.14 22.36 2.79
N GLU A 420 -20.34 22.56 2.23
CA GLU A 420 -20.52 23.39 1.03
C GLU A 420 -20.27 24.87 1.32
N ILE A 421 -20.70 25.43 2.45
CA ILE A 421 -20.44 26.83 2.80
C ILE A 421 -18.93 27.08 3.01
N LEU A 422 -18.18 26.17 3.65
CA LEU A 422 -16.73 26.30 3.85
C LEU A 422 -15.91 26.03 2.57
N PHE A 423 -16.40 25.19 1.67
CA PHE A 423 -15.75 24.93 0.38
C PHE A 423 -16.07 26.02 -0.66
N VAL A 424 -17.25 26.64 -0.58
CA VAL A 424 -17.67 27.72 -1.48
C VAL A 424 -17.17 29.10 -1.01
N SER A 425 -16.88 29.30 0.28
CA SER A 425 -16.34 30.57 0.79
C SER A 425 -14.84 30.79 0.57
N SER A 426 -14.12 29.84 -0.05
CA SER A 426 -12.69 29.97 -0.39
C SER A 426 -12.39 30.04 -1.89
N VAL A 427 -13.43 30.07 -2.74
CA VAL A 427 -13.30 30.18 -4.21
C VAL A 427 -14.06 31.40 -4.79
N SER A 428 -14.84 32.12 -3.98
CA SER A 428 -15.53 33.34 -4.42
C SER A 428 -14.62 34.58 -4.38
N LEU A 429 -13.61 34.63 -5.26
CA LEU A 429 -12.98 35.87 -5.73
C LEU A 429 -12.41 35.71 -7.15
N MET A 430 -13.02 34.86 -7.98
CA MET A 430 -12.62 34.70 -9.38
C MET A 430 -13.83 34.55 -10.31
N VAL A 431 -14.55 35.66 -10.49
CA VAL A 431 -15.44 35.93 -11.63
C VAL A 431 -15.12 37.40 -11.96
N ILE A 432 -14.74 37.82 -13.17
CA ILE A 432 -15.53 37.87 -14.39
C ILE A 432 -14.60 38.21 -15.58
N SER A 433 -14.98 37.69 -16.76
CA SER A 433 -14.53 38.00 -18.13
C SER A 433 -13.42 37.07 -18.64
N ARG A 434 -13.55 36.31 -19.73
CA ARG A 434 -14.29 36.51 -20.99
C ARG A 434 -14.53 35.18 -21.75
N ILE A 435 -15.75 35.06 -22.34
CA ILE A 435 -16.09 34.55 -23.70
C ILE A 435 -15.97 33.00 -23.93
N HIS A 436 -17.07 32.21 -23.96
CA HIS A 436 -17.92 31.79 -25.13
C HIS A 436 -17.11 31.11 -26.27
N GLN A 437 -17.34 29.89 -26.77
CA GLN A 437 -18.53 29.05 -27.06
C GLN A 437 -18.16 27.53 -27.10
N PRO A 438 -19.14 26.59 -27.12
CA PRO A 438 -18.91 25.14 -27.23
C PRO A 438 -19.11 24.62 -28.68
N LEU A 439 -18.38 23.57 -29.11
CA LEU A 439 -18.81 22.70 -30.21
C LEU A 439 -18.01 21.37 -30.35
N SER A 440 -18.81 20.31 -30.49
CA SER A 440 -18.66 19.06 -31.27
C SER A 440 -17.55 18.05 -30.99
N LEU A 441 -18.03 16.85 -30.63
CA LEU A 441 -17.54 15.51 -30.95
C LEU A 441 -17.01 15.38 -32.40
N VAL A 442 -15.91 14.64 -32.61
CA VAL A 442 -15.75 13.52 -33.59
C VAL A 442 -14.50 12.69 -33.23
N SER A 443 -14.63 11.39 -33.47
CA SER A 443 -13.82 10.21 -33.18
C SER A 443 -12.56 9.98 -34.05
N ASN A 444 -11.89 8.88 -33.71
CA ASN A 444 -10.88 8.08 -34.44
C ASN A 444 -9.43 8.54 -34.28
N SER A 445 -8.43 7.68 -34.09
CA SER A 445 -8.30 6.22 -33.91
C SER A 445 -6.80 5.96 -33.64
N GLN A 446 -6.47 4.89 -32.92
CA GLN A 446 -5.49 3.86 -33.32
C GLN A 446 -4.94 3.10 -32.11
N ALA A 447 -4.94 1.78 -32.30
CA ALA A 447 -4.74 0.72 -31.33
C ALA A 447 -3.28 0.49 -30.93
N LYS A 448 -3.11 -0.14 -29.76
CA LYS A 448 -2.06 -1.17 -29.59
C LYS A 448 -2.51 -2.22 -28.57
N GLU A 449 -2.26 -3.46 -28.96
CA GLU A 449 -2.73 -4.75 -28.45
C GLU A 449 -2.39 -5.02 -26.97
N SER A 450 -3.30 -5.68 -26.25
CA SER A 450 -2.94 -6.59 -25.16
C SER A 450 -4.06 -7.61 -24.88
N GLU A 451 -3.78 -8.89 -25.15
CA GLU A 451 -4.34 -10.10 -24.54
C GLU A 451 -5.73 -9.98 -23.88
N ASP A 452 -6.78 -10.25 -24.66
CA ASP A 452 -8.18 -10.04 -24.28
C ASP A 452 -8.92 -11.34 -23.92
N HIS A 453 -9.45 -11.43 -22.70
CA HIS A 453 -10.34 -12.50 -22.23
C HIS A 453 -11.80 -12.00 -22.13
N ALA A 454 -12.75 -12.75 -22.71
CA ALA A 454 -14.19 -12.44 -22.65
C ALA A 454 -14.80 -12.68 -21.25
N ALA A 455 -15.75 -11.83 -20.85
CA ALA A 455 -16.45 -11.91 -19.55
C ALA A 455 -17.87 -12.50 -19.71
N TRP A 456 -18.32 -13.32 -18.75
CA TRP A 456 -19.65 -13.92 -18.74
C TRP A 456 -20.23 -14.07 -17.33
N PHE A 457 -21.56 -14.15 -17.22
CA PHE A 457 -22.27 -14.45 -15.97
C PHE A 457 -23.60 -15.19 -16.24
N VAL A 458 -24.15 -15.89 -15.25
CA VAL A 458 -25.36 -16.72 -15.40
C VAL A 458 -26.52 -16.14 -14.59
N ARG A 459 -27.72 -16.10 -15.18
CA ARG A 459 -28.96 -15.71 -14.47
C ARG A 459 -30.10 -16.64 -14.88
N GLY A 460 -30.52 -17.54 -13.98
CA GLY A 460 -31.53 -18.56 -14.27
C GLY A 460 -30.97 -19.67 -15.16
N LYS A 461 -31.70 -20.02 -16.22
CA LYS A 461 -31.28 -20.96 -17.28
C LYS A 461 -30.57 -20.28 -18.46
N THR A 462 -30.08 -19.06 -18.26
CA THR A 462 -29.56 -18.23 -19.34
C THR A 462 -28.16 -17.74 -19.00
N ILE A 463 -27.19 -17.98 -19.89
CA ILE A 463 -25.83 -17.48 -19.79
C ILE A 463 -25.75 -16.15 -20.54
N PHE A 464 -25.29 -15.11 -19.87
CA PHE A 464 -25.09 -13.78 -20.42
C PHE A 464 -23.61 -13.60 -20.78
N LEU A 465 -23.36 -13.46 -22.07
CA LEU A 465 -22.01 -13.27 -22.64
C LEU A 465 -21.82 -11.80 -23.00
N TRP A 466 -20.66 -11.24 -22.66
CA TRP A 466 -20.26 -9.89 -23.05
C TRP A 466 -19.14 -9.98 -24.10
N PRO A 467 -19.46 -9.83 -25.40
CA PRO A 467 -18.47 -9.89 -26.46
C PRO A 467 -17.70 -8.58 -26.54
N ILE A 468 -16.38 -8.71 -26.71
CA ILE A 468 -15.48 -7.54 -26.77
C ILE A 468 -15.62 -6.78 -28.09
N HIS A 469 -16.09 -7.44 -29.16
CA HIS A 469 -16.29 -6.82 -30.47
C HIS A 469 -17.59 -6.02 -30.61
N ASN A 470 -18.48 -6.05 -29.61
CA ASN A 470 -19.68 -5.21 -29.57
C ASN A 470 -20.07 -4.90 -28.10
N PRO A 471 -19.45 -3.90 -27.45
CA PRO A 471 -19.66 -3.61 -26.03
C PRO A 471 -21.08 -3.14 -25.69
N ASP A 472 -21.92 -2.87 -26.69
CA ASP A 472 -23.33 -2.52 -26.50
C ASP A 472 -24.29 -3.73 -26.60
N ALA A 473 -23.78 -4.92 -26.93
CA ALA A 473 -24.58 -6.13 -27.10
C ALA A 473 -24.36 -7.13 -25.96
N MET A 474 -25.41 -7.36 -25.16
CA MET A 474 -25.46 -8.41 -24.14
C MET A 474 -26.29 -9.56 -24.68
N TYR A 475 -25.68 -10.72 -24.92
CA TYR A 475 -26.39 -11.88 -25.46
C TYR A 475 -26.79 -12.83 -24.35
N GLY A 476 -28.06 -13.24 -24.32
CA GLY A 476 -28.57 -14.26 -23.41
C GLY A 476 -28.76 -15.60 -24.13
N VAL A 477 -28.01 -16.63 -23.73
CA VAL A 477 -28.09 -17.98 -24.31
C VAL A 477 -28.94 -18.86 -23.41
N ASN A 478 -30.10 -19.32 -23.90
CA ASN A 478 -30.99 -20.25 -23.18
C ASN A 478 -30.55 -21.70 -23.40
N ILE A 479 -30.46 -22.48 -22.32
CA ILE A 479 -29.81 -23.81 -22.30
C ILE A 479 -30.77 -25.00 -22.47
N ASP A 480 -32.03 -24.80 -22.86
CA ASP A 480 -32.97 -25.91 -23.07
C ASP A 480 -32.83 -26.48 -24.51
N GLY A 481 -32.48 -27.77 -24.65
CA GLY A 481 -32.88 -28.57 -25.81
C GLY A 481 -31.84 -29.21 -26.76
N ILE A 482 -30.56 -29.39 -26.40
CA ILE A 482 -29.60 -30.10 -27.27
C ILE A 482 -28.73 -31.07 -26.45
N LYS A 483 -28.71 -32.35 -26.84
CA LYS A 483 -27.95 -33.45 -26.23
C LYS A 483 -26.78 -33.85 -27.13
N ILE A 484 -25.59 -33.99 -26.55
CA ILE A 484 -24.60 -34.96 -27.01
C ILE A 484 -24.24 -35.81 -25.79
N GLU A 485 -24.73 -37.04 -25.78
CA GLU A 485 -24.41 -38.05 -24.77
C GLU A 485 -23.12 -38.77 -25.15
N SER A 486 -22.11 -38.73 -24.29
CA SER A 486 -21.23 -39.90 -24.12
C SER A 486 -20.49 -39.83 -22.78
N ASP A 487 -20.49 -40.98 -22.11
CA ASP A 487 -20.01 -41.22 -20.75
C ASP A 487 -18.51 -40.95 -20.57
N ALA A 488 -18.13 -40.66 -19.32
CA ALA A 488 -16.84 -40.15 -18.92
C ALA A 488 -15.63 -40.86 -19.58
N PHE A 489 -14.84 -40.12 -20.36
CA PHE A 489 -13.58 -40.61 -20.95
C PHE A 489 -12.41 -40.33 -20.01
N VAL A 490 -11.58 -41.34 -19.77
CA VAL A 490 -10.31 -41.20 -19.04
C VAL A 490 -9.17 -41.21 -20.04
N VAL A 491 -8.52 -40.06 -20.24
CA VAL A 491 -7.39 -39.92 -21.14
C VAL A 491 -6.10 -39.99 -20.34
N GLY A 492 -5.27 -41.00 -20.62
CA GLY A 492 -3.93 -41.12 -20.07
C GLY A 492 -2.93 -40.31 -20.89
N ALA A 493 -2.38 -39.25 -20.31
CA ALA A 493 -1.29 -38.48 -20.91
C ALA A 493 0.06 -39.17 -20.61
N THR A 494 0.65 -39.87 -21.59
CA THR A 494 1.96 -40.53 -21.45
C THR A 494 2.99 -39.87 -22.37
N ASN A 495 3.56 -38.71 -21.98
CA ASN A 495 4.64 -37.96 -22.66
C ASN A 495 4.49 -37.61 -24.17
N ASP A 496 3.60 -38.26 -24.90
CA ASP A 496 3.11 -37.90 -26.22
C ASP A 496 1.77 -37.20 -26.04
N LYS A 497 1.60 -36.06 -26.71
CA LYS A 497 0.43 -35.17 -26.63
C LYS A 497 -0.86 -36.01 -26.70
N PRO A 498 -1.58 -36.23 -25.58
CA PRO A 498 -2.80 -37.00 -25.63
C PRO A 498 -3.85 -36.16 -26.38
N ALA A 499 -4.25 -36.61 -27.56
CA ALA A 499 -5.29 -35.95 -28.34
C ALA A 499 -6.54 -36.83 -28.33
N LEU A 500 -7.68 -36.26 -27.96
CA LEU A 500 -8.98 -36.86 -28.23
C LEU A 500 -9.50 -36.26 -29.53
N GLY A 501 -9.25 -36.94 -30.65
CA GLY A 501 -9.96 -36.66 -31.89
C GLY A 501 -11.35 -37.28 -31.81
N THR A 502 -12.41 -36.54 -32.10
CA THR A 502 -13.72 -37.17 -32.29
C THR A 502 -13.67 -38.01 -33.58
N SER A 503 -13.99 -39.30 -33.50
CA SER A 503 -14.25 -40.13 -34.70
C SER A 503 -15.55 -39.74 -35.41
N HIS A 504 -16.32 -38.85 -34.79
CA HIS A 504 -17.61 -38.37 -35.24
C HIS A 504 -17.52 -36.90 -35.62
N THR A 505 -18.10 -36.54 -36.75
CA THR A 505 -18.35 -35.15 -37.14
C THR A 505 -19.44 -34.57 -36.26
N VAL A 506 -19.28 -33.30 -35.88
CA VAL A 506 -20.29 -32.57 -35.11
C VAL A 506 -21.04 -31.64 -36.05
N GLN A 507 -22.35 -31.80 -36.12
CA GLN A 507 -23.24 -30.87 -36.81
C GLN A 507 -23.43 -29.62 -35.95
N VAL A 508 -23.08 -28.47 -36.49
CA VAL A 508 -23.26 -27.18 -35.81
C VAL A 508 -24.70 -26.71 -36.03
N PRO A 509 -25.48 -26.49 -34.95
CA PRO A 509 -26.86 -26.01 -35.07
C PRO A 509 -26.93 -24.64 -35.77
N GLU A 510 -28.02 -24.36 -36.48
CA GLU A 510 -28.22 -23.06 -37.12
C GLU A 510 -28.26 -21.92 -36.08
N GLY A 511 -27.35 -20.95 -36.23
CA GLY A 511 -27.17 -19.85 -35.28
C GLY A 511 -26.06 -18.88 -35.67
N SER A 512 -25.96 -17.74 -34.99
CA SER A 512 -25.00 -16.66 -35.30
C SER A 512 -23.56 -16.95 -34.86
N GLU A 513 -23.37 -17.68 -33.77
CA GLU A 513 -22.07 -18.01 -33.16
C GLU A 513 -22.16 -19.33 -32.38
N SER A 514 -21.10 -20.15 -32.42
CA SER A 514 -21.02 -21.44 -31.72
C SER A 514 -20.14 -21.36 -30.47
N VAL A 515 -20.54 -22.05 -29.39
CA VAL A 515 -19.82 -22.11 -28.11
C VAL A 515 -19.61 -23.56 -27.72
N LEU A 516 -18.35 -23.93 -27.51
CA LEU A 516 -17.93 -25.23 -26.99
C LEU A 516 -17.92 -25.20 -25.46
N PHE A 517 -18.72 -26.06 -24.85
CA PHE A 517 -18.76 -26.32 -23.42
C PHE A 517 -18.01 -27.60 -23.09
N ILE A 518 -17.15 -27.57 -22.06
CA ILE A 518 -16.41 -28.75 -21.60
C ILE A 518 -16.35 -28.77 -20.07
N ASP A 519 -16.71 -29.91 -19.48
CA ASP A 519 -16.51 -30.24 -18.06
C ASP A 519 -15.50 -31.38 -17.94
N LEU A 520 -14.33 -31.11 -17.35
CA LEU A 520 -13.24 -32.10 -17.24
C LEU A 520 -12.48 -31.98 -15.91
N ASP A 521 -12.00 -33.09 -15.36
CA ASP A 521 -11.02 -33.11 -14.27
C ASP A 521 -9.60 -33.21 -14.82
N ALA A 522 -8.72 -32.28 -14.43
CA ALA A 522 -7.31 -32.27 -14.80
C ALA A 522 -6.41 -32.73 -13.63
N PRO A 523 -5.42 -33.60 -13.87
CA PRO A 523 -4.49 -34.09 -12.85
C PRO A 523 -3.42 -33.06 -12.45
N ALA A 524 -3.20 -32.02 -13.28
CA ALA A 524 -2.21 -30.98 -13.10
C ALA A 524 -2.69 -29.67 -13.76
N ALA A 525 -2.13 -28.53 -13.35
CA ALA A 525 -2.38 -27.26 -14.03
C ALA A 525 -1.73 -27.27 -15.43
N GLY A 526 -2.40 -26.70 -16.42
CA GLY A 526 -1.96 -26.79 -17.81
C GLY A 526 -2.72 -25.88 -18.77
N ILE A 527 -2.59 -26.16 -20.07
CA ILE A 527 -3.34 -25.48 -21.12
C ILE A 527 -4.18 -26.53 -21.85
N PHE A 528 -5.48 -26.31 -21.85
CA PHE A 528 -6.44 -26.98 -22.71
C PHE A 528 -6.40 -26.34 -24.10
N GLN A 529 -6.49 -27.14 -25.17
CA GLN A 529 -6.62 -26.63 -26.53
C GLN A 529 -7.68 -27.41 -27.29
N ALA A 530 -8.59 -26.71 -27.97
CA ALA A 530 -9.53 -27.30 -28.90
C ALA A 530 -9.21 -26.85 -30.33
N PHE A 531 -9.23 -27.79 -31.27
CA PHE A 531 -9.06 -27.58 -32.69
C PHE A 531 -10.34 -27.95 -33.43
N TRP A 532 -10.65 -27.24 -34.51
CA TRP A 532 -11.75 -27.57 -35.42
C TRP A 532 -11.25 -27.62 -36.87
N SER A 533 -11.80 -28.51 -37.68
CA SER A 533 -11.48 -28.58 -39.11
C SER A 533 -12.62 -29.17 -39.92
N ILE A 534 -12.78 -28.69 -41.16
CA ILE A 534 -13.65 -29.32 -42.17
C ILE A 534 -12.87 -30.39 -42.98
N LYS A 535 -11.53 -30.34 -42.91
CA LYS A 535 -10.62 -31.25 -43.60
C LYS A 535 -10.09 -32.29 -42.61
N GLU A 536 -9.32 -33.27 -43.11
CA GLU A 536 -8.74 -34.30 -42.25
C GLU A 536 -7.63 -33.75 -41.33
N ASP A 537 -6.97 -32.67 -41.74
CA ASP A 537 -5.86 -32.05 -41.01
C ASP A 537 -6.31 -30.91 -40.09
N TYR A 538 -5.65 -30.79 -38.92
CA TYR A 538 -5.84 -29.72 -37.94
C TYR A 538 -4.73 -28.67 -38.04
N CYS A 539 -5.08 -27.39 -37.97
CA CYS A 539 -4.14 -26.26 -38.00
C CYS A 539 -4.16 -25.48 -36.67
N GLU A 540 -3.03 -24.90 -36.25
CA GLU A 540 -2.98 -24.03 -35.06
C GLU A 540 -3.86 -22.77 -35.20
N ASN A 541 -4.06 -22.28 -36.42
CA ASN A 541 -4.91 -21.11 -36.67
C ASN A 541 -6.40 -21.40 -36.43
N ASP A 542 -6.80 -22.67 -36.51
CA ASP A 542 -8.17 -23.15 -36.28
C ASP A 542 -8.24 -23.82 -34.89
N SER A 543 -7.73 -23.12 -33.87
CA SER A 543 -7.70 -23.60 -32.49
C SER A 543 -7.89 -22.49 -31.46
N ILE A 544 -8.35 -22.87 -30.27
CA ILE A 544 -8.53 -21.97 -29.12
C ILE A 544 -7.96 -22.62 -27.85
N LYS A 545 -7.30 -21.81 -27.01
CA LYS A 545 -6.60 -22.24 -25.80
C LYS A 545 -7.29 -21.71 -24.55
N ALA A 546 -7.32 -22.52 -23.50
CA ALA A 546 -7.87 -22.17 -22.19
C ALA A 546 -6.96 -22.68 -21.06
N PRO A 547 -6.74 -21.94 -19.98
CA PRO A 547 -5.99 -22.44 -18.84
C PRO A 547 -6.78 -23.53 -18.09
N LEU A 548 -6.06 -24.52 -17.54
CA LEU A 548 -6.59 -25.56 -16.65
C LEU A 548 -6.00 -25.44 -15.25
N GLU A 549 -6.85 -25.63 -14.24
CA GLU A 549 -6.47 -25.80 -12.84
C GLU A 549 -6.48 -27.29 -12.44
N ILE A 550 -5.81 -27.64 -11.35
CA ILE A 550 -5.83 -29.00 -10.80
C ILE A 550 -7.25 -29.31 -10.27
N GLY A 551 -7.82 -30.43 -10.68
CA GLY A 551 -9.19 -30.81 -10.33
C GLY A 551 -10.20 -30.44 -11.42
N ARG A 552 -11.44 -30.13 -11.04
CA ARG A 552 -12.55 -29.94 -11.99
C ARG A 552 -12.48 -28.57 -12.68
N ASN A 553 -12.60 -28.57 -14.00
CA ASN A 553 -12.63 -27.40 -14.86
C ASN A 553 -13.93 -27.41 -15.68
N VAL A 554 -14.61 -26.26 -15.75
CA VAL A 554 -15.80 -26.05 -16.59
C VAL A 554 -15.51 -24.87 -17.50
N ILE A 555 -15.40 -25.12 -18.80
CA ILE A 555 -14.85 -24.19 -19.79
C ILE A 555 -15.89 -23.92 -20.87
N PHE A 556 -16.04 -22.65 -21.26
CA PHE A 556 -16.84 -22.20 -22.39
C PHE A 556 -15.94 -21.47 -23.38
N LEU A 557 -15.89 -21.95 -24.63
CA LEU A 557 -15.00 -21.41 -25.66
C LEU A 557 -15.83 -21.00 -26.88
N PRO A 558 -15.85 -19.71 -27.26
CA PRO A 558 -16.47 -19.29 -28.51
C PRO A 558 -15.64 -19.86 -29.68
N ILE A 559 -16.28 -20.64 -30.54
CA ILE A 559 -15.68 -21.21 -31.73
C ILE A 559 -16.40 -20.65 -32.97
N PRO A 560 -15.69 -20.03 -33.92
CA PRO A 560 -16.31 -19.42 -35.09
C PRO A 560 -16.63 -20.50 -36.13
N LEU A 561 -17.59 -21.38 -35.81
CA LEU A 561 -18.07 -22.41 -36.73
C LEU A 561 -19.30 -21.90 -37.50
N PRO A 562 -19.20 -21.69 -38.83
CA PRO A 562 -20.35 -21.48 -39.70
C PRO A 562 -21.44 -22.55 -39.51
N ALA A 563 -22.69 -22.11 -39.47
CA ALA A 563 -23.85 -23.01 -39.43
C ALA A 563 -23.96 -23.86 -40.70
N GLY A 564 -24.52 -25.07 -40.58
CA GLY A 564 -24.86 -25.93 -41.72
C GLY A 564 -23.70 -26.74 -42.32
N GLN A 565 -22.54 -26.80 -41.66
CA GLN A 565 -21.41 -27.64 -42.05
C GLN A 565 -21.05 -28.65 -40.94
N GLU A 566 -20.48 -29.77 -41.34
CA GLU A 566 -19.93 -30.78 -40.42
C GLU A 566 -18.46 -30.50 -40.12
N TYR A 567 -18.14 -30.40 -38.83
CA TYR A 567 -16.77 -30.16 -38.37
C TYR A 567 -16.22 -31.37 -37.60
N ARG A 568 -14.93 -31.67 -37.78
CA ARG A 568 -14.17 -32.55 -36.90
C ARG A 568 -13.60 -31.72 -35.75
N LEU A 569 -13.78 -32.20 -34.52
CA LEU A 569 -13.24 -31.54 -33.33
C LEU A 569 -12.11 -32.40 -32.75
N ARG A 570 -10.98 -31.78 -32.45
CA ARG A 570 -9.91 -32.40 -31.68
C ARG A 570 -9.71 -31.62 -30.39
N ILE A 571 -9.68 -32.35 -29.29
CA ILE A 571 -9.49 -31.81 -27.96
C ILE A 571 -8.17 -32.33 -27.40
N ASP A 572 -7.30 -31.41 -27.04
CA ASP A 572 -6.04 -31.68 -26.35
C ASP A 572 -6.20 -31.22 -24.89
N PRO A 573 -6.52 -32.14 -23.96
CA PRO A 573 -6.87 -31.81 -22.57
C PRO A 573 -5.68 -31.34 -21.73
N GLY A 574 -4.45 -31.35 -22.24
CA GLY A 574 -3.27 -30.84 -21.56
C GLY A 574 -2.02 -31.69 -21.79
N THR A 575 -0.85 -31.08 -21.63
CA THR A 575 0.46 -31.74 -21.84
C THR A 575 1.03 -32.39 -20.59
N ALA A 576 0.46 -32.11 -19.41
CA ALA A 576 0.97 -32.67 -18.17
C ALA A 576 0.58 -34.15 -18.03
N PRO A 577 1.50 -35.04 -17.64
CA PRO A 577 1.23 -36.47 -17.49
C PRO A 577 0.22 -36.73 -16.38
N GLY A 578 -0.74 -37.61 -16.64
CA GLY A 578 -1.81 -37.95 -15.70
C GLY A 578 -3.11 -38.36 -16.38
N LYS A 579 -4.13 -38.66 -15.56
CA LYS A 579 -5.47 -39.02 -16.04
C LYS A 579 -6.37 -37.80 -16.06
N TYR A 580 -6.78 -37.37 -17.25
CA TYR A 580 -7.82 -36.37 -17.44
C TYR A 580 -9.16 -37.09 -17.54
N ARG A 581 -10.17 -36.67 -16.78
CA ARG A 581 -11.52 -37.25 -16.84
C ARG A 581 -12.48 -36.22 -17.45
N ILE A 582 -12.82 -36.40 -18.71
CA ILE A 582 -13.80 -35.54 -19.38
C ILE A 582 -15.19 -36.06 -19.00
N ARG A 583 -16.00 -35.21 -18.37
CA ARG A 583 -17.35 -35.53 -17.90
C ARG A 583 -18.42 -35.18 -18.94
N LYS A 584 -18.23 -34.08 -19.65
CA LYS A 584 -19.22 -33.57 -20.61
C LYS A 584 -18.56 -32.67 -21.65
N ILE A 585 -18.98 -32.80 -22.91
CA ILE A 585 -18.62 -31.89 -24.01
C ILE A 585 -19.90 -31.56 -24.78
N GLU A 586 -20.20 -30.29 -24.99
CA GLU A 586 -21.38 -29.83 -25.76
C GLU A 586 -21.00 -28.67 -26.67
N ILE A 587 -21.68 -28.55 -27.82
CA ILE A 587 -21.59 -27.35 -28.68
C ILE A 587 -22.97 -26.71 -28.71
N HIS A 588 -23.03 -25.42 -28.39
CA HIS A 588 -24.24 -24.63 -28.38
C HIS A 588 -24.17 -23.57 -29.49
N ALA A 589 -25.24 -23.39 -30.25
CA ALA A 589 -25.36 -22.27 -31.18
C ALA A 589 -26.22 -21.15 -30.57
N THR A 590 -25.88 -19.91 -30.84
CA THR A 590 -26.69 -18.74 -30.49
C THR A 590 -27.83 -18.59 -31.50
N PRO A 591 -29.10 -18.47 -31.09
CA PRO A 591 -30.20 -18.18 -32.01
C PRO A 591 -29.95 -16.87 -32.76
N SER A 592 -30.21 -16.83 -34.06
CA SER A 592 -30.20 -15.60 -34.86
C SER A 592 -31.37 -14.69 -34.46
N GLY A 593 -31.16 -13.86 -33.44
CA GLY A 593 -32.15 -12.94 -32.87
C GLY A 593 -31.63 -11.53 -32.73
#